data_AF-A0A3T0RMW5-F1
#
_entry.id   AF-A0A3T0RMW5-F1
#
_cell.length_a   1.000
_cell.length_b   1.000
_cell.length_c   1.000
_cell.angle_alpha   90.00
_cell.angle_beta   90.00
_cell.angle_gamma   90.00
#
_symmetry.space_group_name_H-M   'P 1'
#
loop_
_entity.id
_entity.type
_entity.pdbx_description
1 polymer ?
#
loop_
_entity_poly.entity_id
_entity_poly.type
_entity_poly.pdbx_seq_one_letter_code
_entity_poly.pdbx_strand_id
1 'polypeptide(L)'
;MGKILGILLLTAIALNSKADVNGKPVVVPTDCNSVVFSSADKICSLFAFAGSDVCTKTANNCASVSQELFTGTNLEAANYAQPKGWTGFGSTGALYSSAQLCLLRDLKDAPIESVATATTKIGDASIKQRLQFLSFDKGTKTWQGYHVAAACAPAIGCIDIISQKITAKPVQNNVKGTGKKAGEYEIYTAYGIDVTADSIAQGFQVQIPALNVYTPYGVVSAIPKFELSRNMGLVLAPYNQNNVKSTAVGVWGNAKMTEIYGRTAGVEQSTIYPAYLITGASKTDNRYIGYNSQVAFGSRNVDPNAAIWAPTAGQEFPLRPDADLNTSRSNAEKTPNAQLSAGVKIQYSPVALLPSAIVNNRFITLGFNVYVEPKVGANMSAQVNFNHSEISVAKDIITPQGPADVRVNKVEQHKSFSVTAGSNVAALFGLYAGVDLVIHLHVPLFITDIDVDLINIHPKTTVLESITKGTGVGNRSAYAKTRVQEAMTTKKSYQEYKTLMNTQPLGTDHVAACFAQPSASAPPPADPKYQPGNMQDLIAGVEYPCNICVGMNDYNYQDNDGKTQTINGFLVGLFQSPYGAGTASGRWACDNVAKSGCYDMCKYDPATNKLTVVRTAVQMRALGQAQDMPLRCR
;
A
#
# COMPACT_ATOMS: atom_id res chain seq x y z
N MET A 1 -48.04 -20.81 -12.33
CA MET A 1 -47.68 -22.22 -12.63
C MET A 1 -46.21 -22.22 -13.01
N GLY A 2 -45.25 -22.93 -12.42
CA GLY A 2 -45.11 -23.80 -11.25
C GLY A 2 -43.60 -23.80 -10.95
N LYS A 3 -43.17 -23.63 -9.70
CA LYS A 3 -43.06 -24.63 -8.61
C LYS A 3 -41.64 -25.23 -8.50
N ILE A 4 -41.07 -24.97 -7.32
CA ILE A 4 -40.30 -25.87 -6.45
C ILE A 4 -38.83 -26.12 -6.80
N LEU A 5 -37.97 -25.46 -6.04
CA LEU A 5 -36.71 -25.99 -5.49
C LEU A 5 -36.41 -25.11 -4.26
N GLY A 6 -36.21 -25.55 -3.04
CA GLY A 6 -36.08 -26.86 -2.42
C GLY A 6 -35.66 -26.51 -0.99
N ILE A 7 -36.61 -26.52 -0.05
CA ILE A 7 -36.31 -26.36 1.37
C ILE A 7 -35.60 -27.64 1.80
N LEU A 8 -34.27 -27.56 1.93
CA LEU A 8 -33.49 -28.51 2.71
C LEU A 8 -33.31 -27.91 4.10
N LEU A 9 -34.24 -28.28 4.98
CA LEU A 9 -34.09 -28.17 6.42
C LEU A 9 -33.01 -29.18 6.84
N LEU A 10 -31.75 -28.77 6.80
CA LEU A 10 -30.69 -29.39 7.58
C LEU A 10 -30.54 -28.54 8.84
N THR A 11 -31.06 -29.05 9.96
CA THR A 11 -30.67 -28.61 11.29
C THR A 11 -29.20 -28.99 11.52
N ALA A 12 -28.29 -28.29 10.85
CA ALA A 12 -26.93 -28.15 11.30
C ALA A 12 -26.95 -27.12 12.41
N ILE A 13 -26.41 -27.45 13.58
CA ILE A 13 -26.00 -26.44 14.56
C ILE A 13 -24.89 -25.65 13.86
N ALA A 14 -25.26 -24.62 13.11
CA ALA A 14 -24.34 -23.81 12.33
C ALA A 14 -23.43 -23.08 13.33
N LEU A 15 -22.17 -23.51 13.40
CA LEU A 15 -21.08 -22.71 13.93
C LEU A 15 -20.97 -21.50 13.01
N ASN A 16 -21.73 -20.43 13.27
CA ASN A 16 -21.70 -19.20 12.48
C ASN A 16 -20.36 -18.49 12.74
N SER A 17 -19.29 -18.91 12.05
CA SER A 17 -18.06 -18.14 11.91
C SER A 17 -18.26 -17.09 10.81
N LYS A 18 -17.85 -15.85 11.07
CA LYS A 18 -17.86 -14.79 10.04
C LYS A 18 -16.76 -14.93 8.98
N ALA A 19 -15.95 -15.98 9.04
CA ALA A 19 -14.95 -16.30 8.01
C ALA A 19 -15.40 -17.56 7.25
N ASP A 20 -15.28 -17.55 5.93
CA ASP A 20 -15.34 -18.80 5.16
C ASP A 20 -14.04 -19.60 5.35
N VAL A 21 -14.05 -20.88 4.99
CA VAL A 21 -12.89 -21.78 5.13
C VAL A 21 -11.66 -21.34 4.34
N ASN A 22 -11.82 -20.41 3.39
CA ASN A 22 -10.73 -19.84 2.58
C ASN A 22 -10.23 -18.50 3.14
N GLY A 23 -10.76 -18.06 4.28
CA GLY A 23 -10.41 -16.79 4.88
C GLY A 23 -10.90 -15.58 4.11
N LYS A 24 -12.04 -15.65 3.41
CA LYS A 24 -12.66 -14.44 2.86
C LYS A 24 -13.37 -13.66 3.98
N PRO A 25 -13.13 -12.34 4.10
CA PRO A 25 -13.81 -11.54 5.10
C PRO A 25 -15.27 -11.31 4.68
N VAL A 26 -16.13 -11.07 5.67
CA VAL A 26 -17.49 -10.58 5.39
C VAL A 26 -17.41 -9.10 5.07
N VAL A 27 -17.89 -8.71 3.89
CA VAL A 27 -17.91 -7.32 3.40
C VAL A 27 -19.36 -6.88 3.25
N VAL A 28 -19.71 -5.78 3.91
CA VAL A 28 -21.03 -5.16 3.82
C VAL A 28 -20.86 -3.74 3.29
N PRO A 29 -21.33 -3.41 2.07
CA PRO A 29 -21.28 -2.04 1.57
C PRO A 29 -21.99 -1.07 2.52
N THR A 30 -21.41 0.12 2.70
CA THR A 30 -21.94 1.16 3.60
C THR A 30 -21.78 2.54 2.98
N ASP A 31 -22.56 3.51 3.45
CA ASP A 31 -22.39 4.90 3.04
C ASP A 31 -21.06 5.47 3.57
N CYS A 32 -20.30 6.11 2.69
CA CYS A 32 -19.08 6.84 3.03
C CYS A 32 -19.32 8.05 3.96
N ASN A 33 -20.57 8.52 4.07
CA ASN A 33 -20.96 9.56 5.03
C ASN A 33 -20.91 9.08 6.49
N SER A 34 -20.95 7.76 6.73
CA SER A 34 -20.84 7.18 8.07
C SER A 34 -19.41 7.15 8.62
N VAL A 35 -18.40 7.35 7.75
CA VAL A 35 -16.98 7.35 8.12
C VAL A 35 -16.61 8.76 8.58
N VAL A 36 -17.01 9.06 9.82
CA VAL A 36 -17.13 10.38 10.48
C VAL A 36 -15.97 11.37 10.25
N PHE A 37 -14.78 10.93 9.85
CA PHE A 37 -13.58 11.76 9.78
C PHE A 37 -12.77 11.64 8.49
N SER A 38 -13.27 11.02 7.41
CA SER A 38 -12.47 10.91 6.18
C SER A 38 -13.30 10.90 4.90
N SER A 39 -14.50 11.48 4.92
CA SER A 39 -15.34 11.50 3.73
C SER A 39 -14.68 12.29 2.60
N ALA A 40 -14.98 11.85 1.39
CA ALA A 40 -14.61 12.49 0.16
C ALA A 40 -14.92 13.99 0.12
N ASP A 41 -16.08 14.36 0.64
CA ASP A 41 -16.55 15.74 0.72
C ASP A 41 -15.73 16.60 1.67
N LYS A 42 -15.40 16.06 2.86
CA LYS A 42 -14.61 16.78 3.86
C LYS A 42 -13.20 17.09 3.37
N ILE A 43 -12.59 16.23 2.55
CA ILE A 43 -11.27 16.52 1.98
C ILE A 43 -11.38 17.47 0.80
N CYS A 44 -12.38 17.30 -0.09
CA CYS A 44 -12.59 18.25 -1.18
C CYS A 44 -12.88 19.67 -0.69
N SER A 45 -13.61 19.85 0.43
CA SER A 45 -13.89 21.18 0.98
C SER A 45 -12.64 21.92 1.45
N LEU A 46 -11.55 21.20 1.77
CA LEU A 46 -10.26 21.81 2.10
C LEU A 46 -9.64 22.55 0.90
N PHE A 47 -10.10 22.27 -0.33
CA PHE A 47 -9.67 22.92 -1.56
C PHE A 47 -10.66 23.97 -2.08
N ALA A 48 -11.76 24.24 -1.36
CA ALA A 48 -12.79 25.19 -1.79
C ALA A 48 -12.25 26.61 -2.01
N PHE A 49 -11.11 26.97 -1.39
CA PHE A 49 -10.45 28.27 -1.62
C PHE A 49 -10.04 28.49 -3.08
N ALA A 50 -9.87 27.43 -3.87
CA ALA A 50 -9.49 27.52 -5.28
C ALA A 50 -10.70 27.63 -6.23
N GLY A 51 -11.94 27.43 -5.73
CA GLY A 51 -13.17 27.40 -6.52
C GLY A 51 -14.02 26.16 -6.25
N SER A 52 -15.32 26.20 -6.61
CA SER A 52 -16.28 25.10 -6.36
C SER A 52 -16.02 23.83 -7.19
N ASP A 53 -15.43 23.99 -8.37
CA ASP A 53 -15.27 22.90 -9.37
C ASP A 53 -13.84 22.36 -9.41
N VAL A 54 -13.04 22.69 -8.39
CA VAL A 54 -11.60 22.37 -8.38
C VAL A 54 -11.37 20.93 -7.95
N CYS A 55 -12.25 20.31 -7.16
CA CYS A 55 -12.11 18.93 -6.69
C CYS A 55 -13.13 17.99 -7.35
N THR A 56 -12.64 17.02 -8.11
CA THR A 56 -13.44 15.95 -8.72
C THR A 56 -13.18 14.64 -7.98
N LYS A 57 -14.24 13.99 -7.49
CA LYS A 57 -14.16 12.64 -6.92
C LYS A 57 -14.03 11.62 -8.05
N THR A 58 -13.01 10.78 -7.99
CA THR A 58 -12.75 9.71 -8.98
C THR A 58 -13.17 8.33 -8.47
N ALA A 59 -13.29 8.14 -7.16
CA ALA A 59 -13.85 6.95 -6.53
C ALA A 59 -14.46 7.27 -5.16
N ASN A 60 -15.52 6.56 -4.77
CA ASN A 60 -16.17 6.75 -3.47
C ASN A 60 -16.86 5.47 -2.95
N ASN A 61 -16.09 4.43 -2.67
CA ASN A 61 -16.60 3.17 -2.17
C ASN A 61 -16.25 3.00 -0.69
N CYS A 62 -17.25 2.65 0.12
CA CYS A 62 -17.05 2.32 1.53
C CYS A 62 -17.79 1.03 1.90
N ALA A 63 -17.26 0.31 2.87
CA ALA A 63 -17.85 -0.90 3.39
C ALA A 63 -17.48 -1.08 4.87
N SER A 64 -18.25 -1.87 5.60
CA SER A 64 -17.80 -2.48 6.85
C SER A 64 -17.30 -3.87 6.54
N VAL A 65 -16.11 -4.22 7.04
CA VAL A 65 -15.49 -5.52 6.81
C VAL A 65 -15.25 -6.16 8.17
N SER A 66 -15.56 -7.46 8.31
CA SER A 66 -15.32 -8.20 9.54
C SER A 66 -14.61 -9.53 9.31
N GLN A 67 -13.72 -9.87 10.23
CA GLN A 67 -12.96 -11.11 10.24
C GLN A 67 -12.75 -11.59 11.67
N GLU A 68 -12.78 -12.91 11.86
CA GLU A 68 -12.46 -13.52 13.16
C GLU A 68 -10.98 -13.89 13.26
N LEU A 69 -10.33 -13.40 14.30
CA LEU A 69 -9.04 -13.87 14.81
C LEU A 69 -9.29 -15.05 15.77
N PHE A 70 -8.77 -16.23 15.46
CA PHE A 70 -8.88 -17.37 16.38
C PHE A 70 -7.93 -17.20 17.57
N THR A 71 -8.38 -17.56 18.77
CA THR A 71 -7.59 -17.39 20.01
C THR A 71 -7.37 -18.69 20.78
N GLY A 72 -7.85 -19.81 20.24
CA GLY A 72 -7.71 -21.15 20.82
C GLY A 72 -9.03 -21.74 21.31
N THR A 73 -8.91 -22.92 21.93
CA THR A 73 -10.03 -23.65 22.51
C THR A 73 -9.86 -23.85 24.02
N ASN A 74 -10.96 -24.12 24.72
CA ASN A 74 -10.96 -24.74 26.03
C ASN A 74 -11.35 -26.21 25.90
N LEU A 75 -10.70 -27.04 26.69
CA LEU A 75 -10.93 -28.48 26.73
C LEU A 75 -11.71 -28.86 27.98
N GLU A 76 -12.20 -30.10 28.03
CA GLU A 76 -12.64 -30.69 29.28
C GLU A 76 -11.53 -30.67 30.34
N ALA A 77 -11.92 -30.64 31.63
CA ALA A 77 -10.97 -30.61 32.72
C ALA A 77 -10.15 -31.91 32.77
N ALA A 78 -8.83 -31.79 32.97
CA ALA A 78 -7.98 -32.96 33.15
C ALA A 78 -8.26 -33.63 34.49
N ASN A 79 -8.39 -34.97 34.46
CA ASN A 79 -8.39 -35.77 35.68
C ASN A 79 -6.94 -36.21 35.95
N TYR A 80 -6.32 -35.67 37.01
CA TYR A 80 -4.95 -36.01 37.38
C TYR A 80 -4.75 -37.50 37.72
N ALA A 81 -5.80 -38.20 38.15
CA ALA A 81 -5.74 -39.64 38.42
C ALA A 81 -5.77 -40.49 37.13
N GLN A 82 -6.22 -39.92 36.01
CA GLN A 82 -6.33 -40.59 34.70
C GLN A 82 -5.96 -39.60 33.59
N PRO A 83 -4.65 -39.30 33.41
CA PRO A 83 -4.22 -38.37 32.38
C PRO A 83 -4.54 -38.96 31.00
N LYS A 84 -5.37 -38.24 30.23
CA LYS A 84 -5.65 -38.58 28.84
C LYS A 84 -4.55 -38.03 27.91
N GLY A 85 -4.41 -38.61 26.73
CA GLY A 85 -3.50 -38.13 25.69
C GLY A 85 -3.90 -36.75 25.16
N TRP A 86 -2.96 -35.80 25.13
CA TRP A 86 -3.18 -34.43 24.65
C TRP A 86 -2.39 -34.17 23.37
N THR A 87 -2.96 -33.42 22.43
CA THR A 87 -2.31 -33.04 21.17
C THR A 87 -1.40 -31.83 21.26
N GLY A 88 -1.32 -31.16 22.42
CA GLY A 88 -0.61 -29.89 22.57
C GLY A 88 -1.39 -28.67 22.09
N PHE A 89 -2.65 -28.84 21.68
CA PHE A 89 -3.53 -27.74 21.28
C PHE A 89 -4.65 -27.48 22.29
N GLY A 90 -5.05 -26.22 22.45
CA GLY A 90 -6.21 -25.80 23.26
C GLY A 90 -5.87 -25.37 24.68
N SER A 91 -6.80 -25.61 25.62
CA SER A 91 -6.83 -25.31 27.07
C SER A 91 -6.81 -23.84 27.52
N THR A 92 -6.33 -22.90 26.70
CA THR A 92 -6.14 -21.49 27.11
C THR A 92 -6.93 -20.47 26.28
N GLY A 93 -7.94 -20.89 25.50
CA GLY A 93 -8.67 -20.02 24.58
C GLY A 93 -9.23 -18.77 25.26
N ALA A 94 -9.99 -18.95 26.35
CA ALA A 94 -10.58 -17.84 27.11
C ALA A 94 -9.53 -16.86 27.69
N LEU A 95 -8.39 -17.39 28.13
CA LEU A 95 -7.28 -16.62 28.69
C LEU A 95 -6.67 -15.70 27.63
N TYR A 96 -6.43 -16.21 26.42
CA TYR A 96 -5.85 -15.43 25.34
C TYR A 96 -6.84 -14.41 24.77
N SER A 97 -8.12 -14.73 24.58
CA SER A 97 -9.10 -13.71 24.14
C SER A 97 -9.18 -12.55 25.14
N SER A 98 -9.13 -12.87 26.43
CA SER A 98 -9.16 -11.88 27.52
C SER A 98 -7.91 -10.99 27.52
N ALA A 99 -6.72 -11.60 27.44
CA ALA A 99 -5.47 -10.85 27.37
C ALA A 99 -5.39 -9.94 26.15
N GLN A 100 -5.85 -10.40 24.99
CA GLN A 100 -5.86 -9.61 23.76
C GLN A 100 -6.70 -8.33 23.92
N LEU A 101 -7.92 -8.44 24.44
CA LEU A 101 -8.79 -7.29 24.67
C LEU A 101 -8.18 -6.30 25.68
N CYS A 102 -7.50 -6.80 26.71
CA CYS A 102 -6.83 -5.94 27.68
C CYS A 102 -5.61 -5.22 27.09
N LEU A 103 -4.80 -5.88 26.27
CA LEU A 103 -3.71 -5.23 25.55
C LEU A 103 -4.21 -4.17 24.55
N LEU A 104 -5.40 -4.38 23.96
CA LEU A 104 -6.06 -3.34 23.17
C LEU A 104 -6.55 -2.16 24.03
N ARG A 105 -7.05 -2.44 25.24
CA ARG A 105 -7.48 -1.41 26.19
C ARG A 105 -6.33 -0.48 26.59
N ASP A 106 -5.10 -0.99 26.67
CA ASP A 106 -3.89 -0.21 26.97
C ASP A 106 -3.65 0.94 25.99
N LEU A 107 -4.21 0.90 24.77
CA LEU A 107 -4.14 1.99 23.79
C LEU A 107 -4.73 3.31 24.34
N LYS A 108 -5.50 3.25 25.43
CA LYS A 108 -6.01 4.43 26.14
C LYS A 108 -4.88 5.31 26.65
N ASP A 109 -3.84 4.69 27.20
CA ASP A 109 -2.71 5.37 27.83
C ASP A 109 -1.44 5.29 26.96
N ALA A 110 -1.39 4.35 26.02
CA ALA A 110 -0.25 4.08 25.16
C ALA A 110 -0.66 3.83 23.69
N PRO A 111 -1.03 4.88 22.93
CA PRO A 111 -1.23 4.73 21.49
C PRO A 111 0.07 4.26 20.80
N ILE A 112 -0.08 3.47 19.74
CA ILE A 112 1.06 3.05 18.91
C ILE A 112 1.23 4.07 17.78
N GLU A 113 2.42 4.64 17.66
CA GLU A 113 2.75 5.60 16.62
C GLU A 113 3.92 5.10 15.79
N SER A 114 3.89 5.38 14.49
CA SER A 114 5.09 5.29 13.65
C SER A 114 5.14 6.41 12.64
N VAL A 115 6.35 6.76 12.24
CA VAL A 115 6.64 7.79 11.23
C VAL A 115 7.62 7.19 10.24
N ALA A 116 7.30 7.28 8.96
CA ALA A 116 8.22 6.96 7.88
C ALA A 116 8.44 8.22 7.05
N THR A 117 9.71 8.52 6.73
CA THR A 117 10.12 9.71 5.97
C THR A 117 11.03 9.31 4.82
N ALA A 118 10.76 9.85 3.63
CA ALA A 118 11.58 9.75 2.43
C ALA A 118 11.97 11.17 1.99
N THR A 119 13.27 11.46 2.00
CA THR A 119 13.81 12.77 1.63
C THR A 119 14.04 12.86 0.13
N THR A 120 13.26 13.70 -0.55
CA THR A 120 13.43 14.01 -1.98
C THR A 120 14.29 15.26 -2.17
N LYS A 121 14.61 15.62 -3.42
CA LYS A 121 15.36 16.86 -3.72
C LYS A 121 14.64 18.15 -3.35
N ILE A 122 13.31 18.11 -3.21
CA ILE A 122 12.49 19.29 -2.93
C ILE A 122 11.85 19.24 -1.53
N GLY A 123 12.27 18.29 -0.69
CA GLY A 123 11.80 18.15 0.69
C GLY A 123 11.36 16.73 1.05
N ASP A 124 10.89 16.58 2.28
CA ASP A 124 10.49 15.30 2.84
C ASP A 124 9.05 14.94 2.49
N ALA A 125 8.85 13.70 2.05
CA ALA A 125 7.55 13.04 2.07
C ALA A 125 7.49 12.12 3.29
N SER A 126 6.42 12.19 4.06
CA SER A 126 6.29 11.39 5.29
C SER A 126 4.87 10.92 5.53
N ILE A 127 4.73 9.78 6.19
CA ILE A 127 3.46 9.34 6.78
C ILE A 127 3.66 9.15 8.27
N LYS A 128 2.77 9.76 9.06
CA LYS A 128 2.63 9.51 10.49
C LYS A 128 1.33 8.76 10.72
N GLN A 129 1.41 7.57 11.30
CA GLN A 129 0.23 6.85 11.75
C GLN A 129 0.10 6.87 13.27
N ARG A 130 -1.13 6.65 13.73
CA ARG A 130 -1.44 6.40 15.13
C ARG A 130 -2.59 5.39 15.23
N LEU A 131 -2.38 4.32 15.97
CA LEU A 131 -3.44 3.46 16.50
C LEU A 131 -3.80 3.96 17.89
N GLN A 132 -5.06 4.34 18.10
CA GLN A 132 -5.51 4.92 19.36
C GLN A 132 -6.83 4.34 19.84
N PHE A 133 -7.05 4.44 21.14
CA PHE A 133 -8.27 4.03 21.82
C PHE A 133 -9.44 4.97 21.55
N LEU A 134 -10.64 4.40 21.44
CA LEU A 134 -11.90 5.15 21.44
C LEU A 134 -12.74 4.77 22.66
N SER A 135 -13.01 3.48 22.84
CA SER A 135 -13.84 3.03 23.95
C SER A 135 -13.60 1.58 24.31
N PHE A 136 -13.97 1.24 25.54
CA PHE A 136 -14.05 -0.13 26.02
C PHE A 136 -15.30 -0.28 26.88
N ASP A 137 -16.21 -1.14 26.45
CA ASP A 137 -17.38 -1.54 27.20
C ASP A 137 -17.06 -2.78 28.03
N LYS A 138 -17.08 -2.65 29.36
CA LYS A 138 -16.82 -3.75 30.29
C LYS A 138 -17.87 -4.86 30.22
N GLY A 139 -19.14 -4.51 30.02
CA GLY A 139 -20.26 -5.46 30.01
C GLY A 139 -20.24 -6.34 28.77
N THR A 140 -20.08 -5.72 27.60
CA THR A 140 -20.01 -6.47 26.32
C THR A 140 -18.60 -6.92 25.95
N LYS A 141 -17.58 -6.47 26.70
CA LYS A 141 -16.14 -6.67 26.42
C LYS A 141 -15.75 -6.19 25.02
N THR A 142 -16.41 -5.15 24.53
CA THR A 142 -16.17 -4.59 23.19
C THR A 142 -15.15 -3.48 23.29
N TRP A 143 -14.05 -3.62 22.55
CA TRP A 143 -13.07 -2.56 22.35
C TRP A 143 -13.36 -1.84 21.02
N GLN A 144 -13.21 -0.52 21.03
CA GLN A 144 -13.21 0.30 19.82
C GLN A 144 -11.97 1.20 19.82
N GLY A 145 -11.40 1.39 18.64
CA GLY A 145 -10.31 2.32 18.42
C GLY A 145 -10.31 2.89 17.00
N TYR A 146 -9.34 3.74 16.74
CA TYR A 146 -9.11 4.33 15.43
C TYR A 146 -7.68 4.07 14.98
N HIS A 147 -7.55 3.70 13.70
CA HIS A 147 -6.32 3.82 12.96
C HIS A 147 -6.39 5.13 12.16
N VAL A 148 -5.53 6.09 12.52
CA VAL A 148 -5.43 7.36 11.82
C VAL A 148 -4.06 7.51 11.18
N ALA A 149 -4.00 8.19 10.04
CA ALA A 149 -2.73 8.56 9.43
C ALA A 149 -2.79 9.94 8.77
N ALA A 150 -1.70 10.67 8.93
CA ALA A 150 -1.42 11.94 8.28
C ALA A 150 -0.27 11.77 7.31
N ALA A 151 -0.43 12.29 6.10
CA ALA A 151 0.54 12.22 5.03
C ALA A 151 1.01 13.62 4.67
N CYS A 152 2.31 13.81 4.54
CA CYS A 152 2.93 15.05 4.10
C CYS A 152 3.77 14.79 2.86
N ALA A 153 3.69 15.69 1.88
CA ALA A 153 4.59 15.69 0.74
C ALA A 153 4.94 17.14 0.34
N PRO A 154 6.12 17.38 -0.23
CA PRO A 154 6.51 18.72 -0.67
C PRO A 154 5.51 19.29 -1.69
N ALA A 155 5.28 20.60 -1.63
CA ALA A 155 4.28 21.35 -2.39
C ALA A 155 2.80 20.93 -2.27
N ILE A 156 2.52 19.69 -1.85
CA ILE A 156 1.17 19.22 -1.50
C ILE A 156 0.79 19.74 -0.12
N GLY A 157 1.71 19.59 0.84
CA GLY A 157 1.46 19.86 2.25
C GLY A 157 1.11 18.60 3.03
N CYS A 158 0.51 18.78 4.21
CA CYS A 158 0.10 17.71 5.10
C CYS A 158 -1.42 17.55 5.13
N ILE A 159 -1.90 16.33 4.92
CA ILE A 159 -3.33 15.97 4.89
C ILE A 159 -3.56 14.76 5.80
N ASP A 160 -4.59 14.81 6.64
CA ASP A 160 -5.11 13.63 7.33
C ASP A 160 -5.81 12.71 6.31
N ILE A 161 -5.15 11.61 5.96
CA ILE A 161 -5.57 10.72 4.88
C ILE A 161 -6.39 9.55 5.37
N ILE A 162 -6.17 9.04 6.58
CA ILE A 162 -6.83 7.82 7.05
C ILE A 162 -7.49 8.11 8.39
N SER A 163 -8.75 7.70 8.53
CA SER A 163 -9.41 7.51 9.82
C SER A 163 -10.36 6.31 9.71
N GLN A 164 -9.88 5.16 10.16
CA GLN A 164 -10.59 3.89 10.11
C GLN A 164 -11.01 3.50 11.53
N LYS A 165 -12.31 3.30 11.77
CA LYS A 165 -12.78 2.73 13.03
C LYS A 165 -12.49 1.23 13.03
N ILE A 166 -12.00 0.73 14.16
CA ILE A 166 -11.78 -0.70 14.41
C ILE A 166 -12.60 -1.06 15.66
N THR A 167 -13.31 -2.17 15.59
CA THR A 167 -14.04 -2.78 16.70
C THR A 167 -13.53 -4.19 16.89
N ALA A 168 -13.20 -4.56 18.13
CA ALA A 168 -12.79 -5.91 18.50
C ALA A 168 -13.69 -6.42 19.62
N LYS A 169 -14.31 -7.59 19.42
CA LYS A 169 -15.23 -8.18 20.38
C LYS A 169 -14.96 -9.67 20.55
N PRO A 170 -14.93 -10.21 21.78
CA PRO A 170 -14.79 -11.64 21.99
C PRO A 170 -16.03 -12.37 21.48
N VAL A 171 -15.78 -13.50 20.84
CA VAL A 171 -16.80 -14.39 20.29
C VAL A 171 -16.44 -15.82 20.68
N GLN A 172 -17.46 -16.61 21.03
CA GLN A 172 -17.27 -17.98 21.47
C GLN A 172 -18.36 -18.89 20.92
N ASN A 173 -18.00 -20.13 20.61
CA ASN A 173 -18.96 -21.16 20.23
C ASN A 173 -18.80 -22.36 21.18
N ASN A 174 -19.91 -22.81 21.76
CA ASN A 174 -19.94 -24.09 22.47
C ASN A 174 -19.82 -25.22 21.44
N VAL A 175 -18.81 -26.05 21.58
CA VAL A 175 -18.52 -27.20 20.71
C VAL A 175 -18.57 -28.52 21.47
N LYS A 176 -18.99 -28.49 22.74
CA LYS A 176 -19.24 -29.69 23.53
C LYS A 176 -20.29 -30.58 22.85
N GLY A 177 -20.05 -31.88 22.85
CA GLY A 177 -20.92 -32.90 22.26
C GLY A 177 -20.76 -33.07 20.75
N THR A 178 -19.90 -32.28 20.09
CA THR A 178 -19.70 -32.35 18.62
C THR A 178 -18.70 -33.43 18.18
N GLY A 179 -18.14 -34.19 19.13
CA GLY A 179 -17.12 -35.21 18.88
C GLY A 179 -15.74 -34.65 18.53
N LYS A 180 -15.54 -33.32 18.51
CA LYS A 180 -14.25 -32.68 18.28
C LYS A 180 -13.37 -32.83 19.53
N LYS A 181 -12.15 -33.36 19.36
CA LYS A 181 -11.21 -33.65 20.45
C LYS A 181 -9.81 -33.13 20.15
N ALA A 182 -9.12 -32.64 21.17
CA ALA A 182 -7.69 -32.33 21.13
C ALA A 182 -6.92 -33.53 21.75
N GLY A 183 -6.76 -34.58 20.94
CA GLY A 183 -6.31 -35.88 21.39
C GLY A 183 -7.49 -36.64 21.96
N GLU A 184 -7.39 -37.01 23.23
CA GLU A 184 -8.46 -37.69 23.95
C GLU A 184 -9.36 -36.72 24.73
N TYR A 185 -8.96 -35.44 24.83
CA TYR A 185 -9.73 -34.41 25.51
C TYR A 185 -10.82 -33.83 24.61
N GLU A 186 -12.06 -33.85 25.07
CA GLU A 186 -13.16 -33.17 24.39
C GLU A 186 -12.94 -31.65 24.35
N ILE A 187 -13.19 -31.04 23.19
CA ILE A 187 -13.18 -29.58 23.05
C ILE A 187 -14.55 -29.07 23.48
N TYR A 188 -14.60 -28.18 24.47
CA TYR A 188 -15.86 -27.62 24.98
C TYR A 188 -16.22 -26.29 24.34
N THR A 189 -15.23 -25.43 24.12
CA THR A 189 -15.52 -24.08 23.63
C THR A 189 -14.39 -23.61 22.73
N ALA A 190 -14.76 -23.03 21.59
CA ALA A 190 -13.84 -22.34 20.70
C ALA A 190 -13.96 -20.83 20.94
N TYR A 191 -12.83 -20.13 20.97
CA TYR A 191 -12.77 -18.68 21.21
C TYR A 191 -12.12 -17.94 20.07
N GLY A 192 -12.61 -16.74 19.79
CA GLY A 192 -12.00 -15.81 18.86
C GLY A 192 -12.28 -14.36 19.25
N ILE A 193 -11.71 -13.46 18.47
CA ILE A 193 -12.06 -12.05 18.46
C ILE A 193 -12.62 -11.72 17.09
N ASP A 194 -13.86 -11.27 17.06
CA ASP A 194 -14.47 -10.69 15.87
C ASP A 194 -13.93 -9.27 15.74
N VAL A 195 -13.17 -9.03 14.69
CA VAL A 195 -12.58 -7.74 14.37
C VAL A 195 -13.31 -7.16 13.17
N THR A 196 -13.96 -6.02 13.38
CA THR A 196 -14.67 -5.28 12.35
C THR A 196 -13.98 -3.94 12.12
N ALA A 197 -13.79 -3.54 10.87
CA ALA A 197 -13.27 -2.23 10.54
C ALA A 197 -13.94 -1.66 9.29
N ASP A 198 -13.91 -0.34 9.19
CA ASP A 198 -14.35 0.34 7.97
C ASP A 198 -13.36 0.11 6.84
N SER A 199 -13.85 -0.04 5.63
CA SER A 199 -13.09 -0.12 4.39
C SER A 199 -13.42 1.08 3.53
N ILE A 200 -12.40 1.69 2.94
CA ILE A 200 -12.46 2.95 2.22
C ILE A 200 -11.63 2.79 0.95
N ALA A 201 -12.25 3.00 -0.20
CA ALA A 201 -11.57 3.15 -1.48
C ALA A 201 -12.08 4.43 -2.15
N GLN A 202 -11.30 5.49 -2.02
CA GLN A 202 -11.68 6.85 -2.43
C GLN A 202 -10.56 7.51 -3.23
N GLY A 203 -10.94 8.32 -4.22
CA GLY A 203 -10.02 9.02 -5.08
C GLY A 203 -10.51 10.43 -5.39
N PHE A 204 -9.56 11.36 -5.53
CA PHE A 204 -9.79 12.77 -5.80
C PHE A 204 -8.75 13.28 -6.77
N GLN A 205 -9.19 14.17 -7.64
CA GLN A 205 -8.33 15.00 -8.45
C GLN A 205 -8.68 16.45 -8.21
N VAL A 206 -7.69 17.26 -7.90
CA VAL A 206 -7.83 18.71 -7.71
C VAL A 206 -7.08 19.41 -8.82
N GLN A 207 -7.76 20.23 -9.63
CA GLN A 207 -7.13 21.05 -10.66
C GLN A 207 -7.31 22.52 -10.33
N ILE A 208 -6.20 23.20 -10.00
CA ILE A 208 -6.20 24.63 -9.72
C ILE A 208 -6.20 25.40 -11.05
N PRO A 209 -6.87 26.57 -11.13
CA PRO A 209 -6.77 27.45 -12.28
C PRO A 209 -5.32 27.77 -12.68
N ALA A 210 -5.11 28.05 -13.97
CA ALA A 210 -3.78 28.33 -14.50
C ALA A 210 -3.13 29.53 -13.78
N LEU A 211 -1.90 29.31 -13.28
CA LEU A 211 -1.03 30.35 -12.78
C LEU A 211 -0.18 30.87 -13.94
N ASN A 212 -0.29 32.15 -14.25
CA ASN A 212 0.50 32.76 -15.32
C ASN A 212 1.86 33.20 -14.77
N VAL A 213 2.93 32.65 -15.34
CA VAL A 213 4.33 33.01 -15.07
C VAL A 213 4.87 33.76 -16.28
N TYR A 214 5.28 35.01 -16.09
CA TYR A 214 5.87 35.82 -17.15
C TYR A 214 7.35 35.45 -17.30
N THR A 215 7.72 34.92 -18.46
CA THR A 215 9.12 34.56 -18.80
C THR A 215 9.65 35.45 -19.92
N PRO A 216 10.97 35.49 -20.17
CA PRO A 216 11.55 36.21 -21.30
C PRO A 216 11.02 35.80 -22.69
N TYR A 217 10.30 34.67 -22.77
CA TYR A 217 9.78 34.10 -24.02
C TYR A 217 8.26 34.18 -24.13
N GLY A 218 7.59 34.86 -23.19
CA GLY A 218 6.13 35.04 -23.18
C GLY A 218 5.49 34.61 -21.86
N VAL A 219 4.15 34.67 -21.83
CA VAL A 219 3.36 34.19 -20.70
C VAL A 219 3.33 32.67 -20.74
N VAL A 220 3.74 32.06 -19.64
CA VAL A 220 3.76 30.62 -19.45
C VAL A 220 2.65 30.28 -18.47
N SER A 221 1.73 29.40 -18.87
CA SER A 221 0.65 28.96 -17.97
C SER A 221 1.10 27.69 -17.26
N ALA A 222 1.06 27.73 -15.94
CA ALA A 222 1.30 26.61 -15.04
C ALA A 222 -0.06 26.11 -14.55
N ILE A 223 -0.40 24.84 -14.80
CA ILE A 223 -1.68 24.25 -14.34
C ILE A 223 -1.36 23.22 -13.25
N PRO A 224 -1.50 23.58 -11.95
CA PRO A 224 -1.28 22.66 -10.86
C PRO A 224 -2.39 21.60 -10.84
N LYS A 225 -1.97 20.34 -10.73
CA LYS A 225 -2.84 19.19 -10.52
C LYS A 225 -2.40 18.48 -9.26
N PHE A 226 -3.37 18.08 -8.44
CA PHE A 226 -3.16 17.24 -7.27
C PHE A 226 -4.04 16.02 -7.38
N GLU A 227 -3.53 14.87 -6.98
CA GLU A 227 -4.29 13.65 -6.90
C GLU A 227 -4.10 13.03 -5.53
N LEU A 228 -5.21 12.60 -4.93
CA LEU A 228 -5.23 11.84 -3.71
C LEU A 228 -6.03 10.57 -3.98
N SER A 229 -5.38 9.42 -3.83
CA SER A 229 -6.05 8.12 -3.77
C SER A 229 -5.84 7.52 -2.39
N ARG A 230 -6.85 6.83 -1.86
CA ARG A 230 -6.79 6.17 -0.56
C ARG A 230 -7.44 4.81 -0.63
N ASN A 231 -6.77 3.83 -0.02
CA ASN A 231 -7.25 2.46 0.04
C ASN A 231 -6.96 1.86 1.42
N MET A 232 -8.01 1.67 2.19
CA MET A 232 -7.96 1.06 3.50
C MET A 232 -8.97 -0.06 3.58
N GLY A 233 -8.55 -1.21 4.08
CA GLY A 233 -9.44 -2.33 4.32
C GLY A 233 -8.81 -3.32 5.28
N LEU A 234 -9.56 -4.37 5.56
CA LEU A 234 -9.02 -5.55 6.20
C LEU A 234 -8.08 -6.25 5.22
N VAL A 235 -6.84 -6.37 5.64
CA VAL A 235 -5.81 -7.10 4.93
C VAL A 235 -5.61 -8.40 5.68
N LEU A 236 -6.17 -9.43 5.09
CA LEU A 236 -5.90 -10.79 5.53
C LEU A 236 -4.53 -11.18 4.99
N ALA A 237 -4.01 -12.31 5.44
CA ALA A 237 -2.79 -12.86 4.88
C ALA A 237 -3.09 -13.93 3.81
N PRO A 238 -3.88 -13.70 2.74
CA PRO A 238 -3.88 -14.63 1.61
C PRO A 238 -2.58 -14.33 0.85
N TYR A 239 -1.55 -15.09 1.17
CA TYR A 239 -0.26 -14.98 0.53
C TYR A 239 -0.42 -15.17 -0.97
N ASN A 240 0.48 -14.57 -1.74
CA ASN A 240 0.52 -14.79 -3.18
C ASN A 240 0.48 -16.31 -3.48
N GLN A 241 -0.28 -16.71 -4.50
CA GLN A 241 -0.59 -18.11 -4.85
C GLN A 241 -1.49 -18.88 -3.85
N ASN A 242 -2.26 -18.19 -3.01
CA ASN A 242 -3.16 -18.79 -1.99
C ASN A 242 -2.44 -19.72 -1.00
N ASN A 243 -1.16 -19.45 -0.73
CA ASN A 243 -0.39 -20.29 0.18
C ASN A 243 -0.79 -20.02 1.64
N VAL A 244 -1.46 -20.98 2.28
CA VAL A 244 -1.85 -20.90 3.70
C VAL A 244 -0.86 -21.59 4.65
N LYS A 245 0.30 -22.04 4.16
CA LYS A 245 1.29 -22.79 4.94
C LYS A 245 2.53 -21.94 5.22
N SER A 246 3.17 -22.17 6.36
CA SER A 246 4.42 -21.47 6.72
C SER A 246 5.31 -22.21 7.69
N THR A 247 6.54 -21.74 7.84
CA THR A 247 7.44 -22.18 8.90
C THR A 247 7.59 -21.08 9.95
N ALA A 248 7.37 -21.44 11.22
CA ALA A 248 7.77 -20.62 12.37
C ALA A 248 9.08 -21.16 12.95
N VAL A 249 10.02 -20.27 13.22
CA VAL A 249 11.32 -20.61 13.81
C VAL A 249 11.34 -20.14 15.26
N GLY A 250 11.68 -21.04 16.19
CA GLY A 250 11.78 -20.73 17.61
C GLY A 250 12.80 -21.57 18.35
N VAL A 251 12.79 -21.52 19.68
CA VAL A 251 13.69 -22.33 20.53
C VAL A 251 13.44 -23.85 20.39
N TRP A 252 12.30 -24.23 19.81
CA TRP A 252 11.92 -25.60 19.45
C TRP A 252 12.32 -25.98 18.02
N GLY A 253 13.01 -25.12 17.27
CA GLY A 253 13.33 -25.33 15.86
C GLY A 253 12.22 -24.85 14.92
N ASN A 254 12.07 -25.55 13.79
CA ASN A 254 11.15 -25.18 12.72
C ASN A 254 9.79 -25.89 12.89
N ALA A 255 8.71 -25.13 13.05
CA ALA A 255 7.35 -25.63 13.13
C ALA A 255 6.57 -25.37 11.83
N LYS A 256 5.81 -26.36 11.37
CA LYS A 256 4.89 -26.29 10.24
C LYS A 256 3.59 -25.63 10.68
N MET A 257 3.27 -24.48 10.11
CA MET A 257 2.14 -23.65 10.51
C MET A 257 1.10 -23.60 9.40
N THR A 258 -0.17 -23.66 9.78
CA THR A 258 -1.30 -23.40 8.88
C THR A 258 -1.98 -22.08 9.26
N GLU A 259 -2.22 -21.21 8.28
CA GLU A 259 -3.03 -20.00 8.46
C GLU A 259 -4.49 -20.38 8.66
N ILE A 260 -5.13 -19.84 9.70
CA ILE A 260 -6.52 -20.12 10.03
C ILE A 260 -7.32 -18.85 10.26
N TYR A 261 -8.57 -18.92 9.83
CA TYR A 261 -9.49 -17.79 9.81
C TYR A 261 -10.77 -18.19 10.54
N GLY A 262 -10.94 -17.68 11.76
CA GLY A 262 -12.11 -17.93 12.60
C GLY A 262 -12.15 -19.27 13.34
N ARG A 263 -13.21 -19.43 14.13
CA ARG A 263 -13.33 -20.52 15.12
C ARG A 263 -13.47 -21.90 14.50
N THR A 264 -14.12 -22.03 13.34
CA THR A 264 -14.37 -23.33 12.70
C THR A 264 -13.07 -24.01 12.26
N ALA A 265 -12.26 -23.31 11.43
CA ALA A 265 -10.95 -23.80 11.01
C ALA A 265 -10.00 -24.01 12.21
N GLY A 266 -10.06 -23.14 13.22
CA GLY A 266 -9.27 -23.28 14.44
C GLY A 266 -9.60 -24.53 15.27
N VAL A 267 -10.88 -24.92 15.34
CA VAL A 267 -11.28 -26.19 15.98
C VAL A 267 -10.74 -27.38 15.22
N GLU A 268 -10.88 -27.39 13.89
CA GLU A 268 -10.35 -28.48 13.04
C GLU A 268 -8.85 -28.65 13.20
N GLN A 269 -8.10 -27.55 13.15
CA GLN A 269 -6.65 -27.56 13.36
C GLN A 269 -6.27 -28.03 14.77
N SER A 270 -7.07 -27.70 15.80
CA SER A 270 -6.85 -28.17 17.18
C SER A 270 -7.07 -29.69 17.34
N THR A 271 -7.73 -30.34 16.39
CA THR A 271 -7.92 -31.81 16.41
C THR A 271 -6.75 -32.59 15.83
N ILE A 272 -5.79 -31.91 15.17
CA ILE A 272 -4.65 -32.57 14.54
C ILE A 272 -3.67 -33.06 15.60
N TYR A 273 -3.24 -34.31 15.47
CA TYR A 273 -2.27 -34.93 16.35
C TYR A 273 -0.84 -34.73 15.82
N PRO A 274 0.09 -34.18 16.62
CA PRO A 274 1.50 -34.08 16.22
C PRO A 274 2.12 -35.48 16.23
N ALA A 275 2.49 -36.02 15.07
CA ALA A 275 2.99 -37.40 14.96
C ALA A 275 4.03 -37.57 13.86
N TYR A 276 4.66 -38.74 13.82
CA TYR A 276 5.18 -39.28 12.55
C TYR A 276 4.10 -40.13 11.90
N LEU A 277 3.75 -39.78 10.67
CA LEU A 277 2.93 -40.65 9.83
C LEU A 277 3.87 -41.46 8.94
N ILE A 278 3.85 -42.78 9.12
CA ILE A 278 4.51 -43.72 8.22
C ILE A 278 3.41 -44.37 7.39
N THR A 279 3.33 -44.03 6.11
CA THR A 279 2.37 -44.61 5.16
C THR A 279 3.15 -45.29 4.04
N GLY A 280 3.28 -46.62 4.12
CA GLY A 280 4.16 -47.37 3.21
C GLY A 280 5.62 -46.96 3.38
N ALA A 281 6.27 -46.55 2.28
CA ALA A 281 7.65 -46.05 2.29
C ALA A 281 7.77 -44.54 2.63
N SER A 282 6.65 -43.82 2.75
CA SER A 282 6.66 -42.37 3.01
C SER A 282 6.65 -42.08 4.51
N LYS A 283 7.55 -41.19 4.94
CA LYS A 283 7.64 -40.69 6.32
C LYS A 283 7.33 -39.20 6.34
N THR A 284 6.21 -38.82 6.96
CA THR A 284 5.84 -37.41 7.18
C THR A 284 6.12 -37.01 8.63
N ASP A 285 6.99 -36.01 8.83
CA ASP A 285 7.28 -35.44 10.16
C ASP A 285 6.29 -34.31 10.49
N ASN A 286 5.35 -34.57 11.41
CA ASN A 286 4.41 -33.58 11.93
C ASN A 286 4.61 -33.35 13.44
N ARG A 287 5.83 -33.56 13.95
CA ARG A 287 6.11 -33.32 15.37
C ARG A 287 5.99 -31.86 15.80
N TYR A 288 6.27 -30.94 14.89
CA TYR A 288 6.24 -29.50 15.14
C TYR A 288 5.21 -28.91 14.21
N ILE A 289 3.98 -28.79 14.70
CA ILE A 289 2.85 -28.28 13.93
C ILE A 289 2.16 -27.17 14.69
N GLY A 290 1.52 -26.26 13.99
CA GLY A 290 0.84 -25.15 14.61
C GLY A 290 -0.10 -24.44 13.67
N TYR A 291 -0.61 -23.32 14.14
CA TYR A 291 -1.42 -22.43 13.35
C TYR A 291 -1.06 -20.98 13.59
N ASN A 292 -1.39 -20.18 12.60
CA ASN A 292 -1.28 -18.75 12.63
C ASN A 292 -2.65 -18.15 12.30
N SER A 293 -3.11 -17.19 13.07
CA SER A 293 -4.33 -16.45 12.81
C SER A 293 -3.97 -14.98 12.85
N GLN A 294 -4.11 -14.32 11.70
CA GLN A 294 -3.74 -12.92 11.55
C GLN A 294 -4.88 -12.08 11.00
N VAL A 295 -4.95 -10.86 11.52
CA VAL A 295 -5.79 -9.80 10.99
C VAL A 295 -4.93 -8.54 10.93
N ALA A 296 -4.74 -8.00 9.73
CA ALA A 296 -4.04 -6.74 9.54
C ALA A 296 -4.94 -5.67 8.92
N PHE A 297 -4.54 -4.42 9.12
CA PHE A 297 -5.17 -3.25 8.53
C PHE A 297 -4.11 -2.49 7.77
N GLY A 298 -4.44 -2.07 6.55
CA GLY A 298 -3.54 -1.29 5.71
C GLY A 298 -2.45 -2.13 5.03
N SER A 299 -1.44 -1.47 4.46
CA SER A 299 -0.52 -2.09 3.51
C SER A 299 0.95 -2.06 3.94
N ARG A 300 1.76 -2.88 3.26
CA ARG A 300 3.20 -3.03 3.44
C ARG A 300 3.91 -2.56 2.19
N ASN A 301 5.13 -2.05 2.34
CA ASN A 301 6.08 -1.81 1.25
C ASN A 301 5.45 -1.20 -0.02
N VAL A 302 5.39 0.12 -0.05
CA VAL A 302 4.76 0.87 -1.14
C VAL A 302 5.71 1.21 -2.29
N ASP A 303 6.92 0.68 -2.26
CA ASP A 303 7.87 0.83 -3.36
C ASP A 303 7.36 0.08 -4.60
N PRO A 304 7.05 0.77 -5.71
CA PRO A 304 6.49 0.13 -6.90
C PRO A 304 7.41 -0.95 -7.50
N ASN A 305 8.71 -0.89 -7.22
CA ASN A 305 9.70 -1.82 -7.76
C ASN A 305 9.93 -3.04 -6.87
N ALA A 306 9.44 -3.04 -5.62
CA ALA A 306 9.64 -4.18 -4.73
C ALA A 306 8.64 -5.29 -5.07
N ALA A 307 9.16 -6.49 -5.32
CA ALA A 307 8.33 -7.66 -5.55
C ALA A 307 7.45 -7.99 -4.34
N ILE A 308 6.26 -8.53 -4.60
CA ILE A 308 5.46 -9.19 -3.58
C ILE A 308 6.16 -10.49 -3.22
N TRP A 309 6.29 -10.75 -1.92
CA TRP A 309 6.86 -12.00 -1.44
C TRP A 309 6.06 -13.19 -1.98
N ALA A 310 6.79 -14.18 -2.45
CA ALA A 310 6.25 -15.46 -2.89
C ALA A 310 7.17 -16.57 -2.36
N PRO A 311 6.61 -17.76 -2.05
CA PRO A 311 7.43 -18.91 -1.71
C PRO A 311 8.36 -19.29 -2.88
N THR A 312 9.52 -19.85 -2.56
CA THR A 312 10.36 -20.52 -3.56
C THR A 312 9.58 -21.72 -4.13
N ALA A 313 9.67 -21.92 -5.45
CA ALA A 313 8.98 -23.02 -6.13
C ALA A 313 9.30 -24.38 -5.47
N GLY A 314 8.27 -25.17 -5.17
CA GLY A 314 8.39 -26.47 -4.52
C GLY A 314 8.48 -26.44 -2.99
N GLN A 315 8.53 -25.26 -2.35
CA GLN A 315 8.58 -25.16 -0.89
C GLN A 315 7.17 -25.23 -0.27
N GLU A 316 6.84 -26.35 0.38
CA GLU A 316 5.53 -26.56 1.00
C GLU A 316 5.27 -25.66 2.21
N PHE A 317 6.28 -25.48 3.08
CA PHE A 317 6.22 -24.61 4.26
C PHE A 317 7.32 -23.55 4.16
N PRO A 318 7.02 -22.38 3.59
CA PRO A 318 7.99 -21.30 3.46
C PRO A 318 8.15 -20.48 4.74
N LEU A 319 9.34 -19.90 4.95
CA LEU A 319 9.53 -18.87 5.98
C LEU A 319 8.87 -17.57 5.49
N ARG A 320 7.83 -17.13 6.19
CA ARG A 320 7.04 -15.95 5.80
C ARG A 320 7.53 -14.69 6.53
N PRO A 321 7.51 -13.52 5.87
CA PRO A 321 7.89 -12.25 6.47
C PRO A 321 6.77 -11.67 7.36
N ASP A 322 6.18 -12.47 8.25
CA ASP A 322 4.97 -12.07 8.99
C ASP A 322 5.20 -10.87 9.93
N ALA A 323 6.40 -10.81 10.52
CA ALA A 323 6.87 -9.72 11.37
C ALA A 323 7.55 -8.58 10.58
N ASP A 324 7.85 -8.78 9.29
CA ASP A 324 8.48 -7.77 8.45
C ASP A 324 7.43 -6.94 7.71
N LEU A 325 7.22 -5.71 8.21
CA LEU A 325 6.28 -4.75 7.64
C LEU A 325 6.80 -4.09 6.35
N ASN A 326 8.06 -4.36 5.96
CA ASN A 326 8.68 -3.87 4.73
C ASN A 326 8.61 -4.87 3.58
N THR A 327 7.88 -5.97 3.72
CA THR A 327 7.68 -6.92 2.63
C THR A 327 6.19 -7.25 2.49
N SER A 328 5.60 -6.86 1.35
CA SER A 328 4.19 -7.19 1.04
C SER A 328 4.07 -8.67 0.70
N ARG A 329 3.03 -9.32 1.22
CA ARG A 329 2.79 -10.77 1.07
C ARG A 329 1.68 -11.06 0.06
N SER A 330 0.93 -10.05 -0.34
CA SER A 330 -0.18 -10.12 -1.29
C SER A 330 -0.31 -8.82 -2.09
N ASN A 331 -1.10 -8.84 -3.17
CA ASN A 331 -1.43 -7.63 -3.94
C ASN A 331 -2.17 -6.59 -3.08
N ALA A 332 -3.05 -7.06 -2.17
CA ALA A 332 -3.75 -6.19 -1.23
C ALA A 332 -2.77 -5.50 -0.29
N GLU A 333 -1.79 -6.23 0.24
CA GLU A 333 -0.70 -5.64 1.03
C GLU A 333 0.21 -4.74 0.23
N LYS A 334 0.30 -4.86 -1.10
CA LYS A 334 1.14 -4.00 -1.93
C LYS A 334 0.49 -2.66 -2.24
N THR A 335 -0.83 -2.59 -2.18
CA THR A 335 -1.59 -1.41 -2.60
C THR A 335 -1.43 -0.31 -1.56
N PRO A 336 -0.89 0.88 -1.90
CA PRO A 336 -0.65 1.94 -0.93
C PRO A 336 -1.94 2.37 -0.22
N ASN A 337 -1.84 2.71 1.06
CA ASN A 337 -3.00 3.22 1.80
C ASN A 337 -3.37 4.63 1.40
N ALA A 338 -2.37 5.41 0.99
CA ALA A 338 -2.57 6.62 0.26
C ALA A 338 -1.55 6.77 -0.86
N GLN A 339 -1.99 7.43 -1.92
CA GLN A 339 -1.15 7.97 -2.97
C GLN A 339 -1.44 9.45 -3.05
N LEU A 340 -0.41 10.27 -2.83
CA LEU A 340 -0.44 11.70 -3.05
C LEU A 340 0.36 11.98 -4.30
N SER A 341 -0.18 12.74 -5.24
CA SER A 341 0.58 13.24 -6.37
C SER A 341 0.30 14.72 -6.57
N ALA A 342 1.32 15.46 -6.97
CA ALA A 342 1.19 16.80 -7.47
C ALA A 342 2.06 16.97 -8.70
N GLY A 343 1.55 17.71 -9.66
CA GLY A 343 2.30 18.08 -10.84
C GLY A 343 1.92 19.47 -11.27
N VAL A 344 2.86 20.17 -11.89
CA VAL A 344 2.59 21.45 -12.52
C VAL A 344 3.07 21.33 -13.95
N LYS A 345 2.15 21.26 -14.92
CA LYS A 345 2.54 21.36 -16.33
C LYS A 345 2.72 22.84 -16.66
N ILE A 346 3.98 23.23 -16.85
CA ILE A 346 4.42 24.54 -17.29
C ILE A 346 4.58 24.47 -18.80
N GLN A 347 3.72 25.17 -19.55
CA GLN A 347 3.71 25.07 -21.01
C GLN A 347 3.61 26.45 -21.66
N TYR A 348 4.33 26.63 -22.77
CA TYR A 348 4.20 27.80 -23.63
C TYR A 348 4.29 27.43 -25.11
N SER A 349 3.75 28.30 -25.96
CA SER A 349 3.69 28.09 -27.40
C SER A 349 4.52 29.12 -28.16
N PRO A 350 5.69 28.75 -28.71
CA PRO A 350 6.55 29.66 -29.44
C PRO A 350 6.27 29.71 -30.95
N VAL A 351 5.02 29.50 -31.36
CA VAL A 351 4.62 29.50 -32.79
C VAL A 351 5.07 30.78 -33.51
N ALA A 352 5.01 31.93 -32.85
CA ALA A 352 5.44 33.21 -33.43
C ALA A 352 6.94 33.28 -33.77
N LEU A 353 7.77 32.36 -33.29
CA LEU A 353 9.19 32.27 -33.62
C LEU A 353 9.46 31.41 -34.87
N LEU A 354 8.44 30.77 -35.43
CA LEU A 354 8.55 30.04 -36.69
C LEU A 354 8.53 31.01 -37.90
N PRO A 355 9.06 30.61 -39.06
CA PRO A 355 9.02 31.45 -40.26
C PRO A 355 7.59 31.89 -40.61
N SER A 356 7.43 33.15 -40.99
CA SER A 356 6.12 33.73 -41.33
C SER A 356 5.41 32.98 -42.47
N ALA A 357 6.17 32.38 -43.39
CA ALA A 357 5.66 31.53 -44.47
C ALA A 357 4.91 30.28 -43.98
N ILE A 358 5.20 29.82 -42.75
CA ILE A 358 4.53 28.70 -42.11
C ILE A 358 3.41 29.21 -41.21
N VAL A 359 3.71 30.21 -40.37
CA VAL A 359 2.75 30.77 -39.39
C VAL A 359 1.51 31.38 -40.05
N ASN A 360 1.69 32.06 -41.18
CA ASN A 360 0.60 32.76 -41.87
C ASN A 360 -0.01 31.93 -43.02
N ASN A 361 0.35 30.65 -43.15
CA ASN A 361 -0.19 29.80 -44.21
C ASN A 361 -1.58 29.28 -43.83
N ARG A 362 -2.60 29.67 -44.59
CA ARG A 362 -4.00 29.29 -44.34
C ARG A 362 -4.30 27.78 -44.43
N PHE A 363 -3.41 27.00 -45.04
CA PHE A 363 -3.55 25.56 -45.19
C PHE A 363 -2.78 24.77 -44.13
N ILE A 364 -2.02 25.45 -43.27
CA ILE A 364 -1.23 24.80 -42.22
C ILE A 364 -1.90 25.00 -40.87
N THR A 365 -2.12 23.89 -40.16
CA THR A 365 -2.45 23.88 -38.74
C THR A 365 -1.18 23.64 -37.93
N LEU A 366 -0.93 24.51 -36.95
CA LEU A 366 0.28 24.47 -36.13
C LEU A 366 -0.05 24.13 -34.67
N GLY A 367 0.58 23.08 -34.16
CA GLY A 367 0.70 22.83 -32.73
C GLY A 367 2.16 22.89 -32.35
N PHE A 368 2.60 23.91 -31.61
CA PHE A 368 3.97 23.95 -31.08
C PHE A 368 3.92 24.30 -29.60
N ASN A 369 4.27 23.34 -28.76
CA ASN A 369 4.33 23.48 -27.32
C ASN A 369 5.69 23.06 -26.79
N VAL A 370 6.29 23.91 -25.97
CA VAL A 370 7.43 23.55 -25.13
C VAL A 370 6.91 23.43 -23.72
N TYR A 371 7.21 22.31 -23.06
CA TYR A 371 6.69 22.06 -21.72
C TYR A 371 7.74 21.51 -20.77
N VAL A 372 7.50 21.79 -19.49
CA VAL A 372 8.17 21.16 -18.35
C VAL A 372 7.10 20.77 -17.33
N GLU A 373 7.24 19.59 -16.77
CA GLU A 373 6.31 19.01 -15.81
C GLU A 373 7.09 18.45 -14.62
N PRO A 374 7.43 19.28 -13.62
CA PRO A 374 7.77 18.76 -12.30
C PRO A 374 6.58 18.00 -11.73
N LYS A 375 6.85 16.80 -11.24
CA LYS A 375 5.89 15.91 -10.59
C LYS A 375 6.48 15.37 -9.31
N VAL A 376 5.68 15.38 -8.26
CA VAL A 376 5.92 14.67 -7.01
C VAL A 376 4.86 13.61 -6.88
N GLY A 377 5.27 12.42 -6.50
CA GLY A 377 4.38 11.34 -6.09
C GLY A 377 4.85 10.80 -4.76
N ALA A 378 3.93 10.41 -3.89
CA ALA A 378 4.24 9.69 -2.67
C ALA A 378 3.21 8.60 -2.47
N ASN A 379 3.67 7.35 -2.57
CA ASN A 379 2.91 6.23 -2.08
C ASN A 379 3.22 6.06 -0.60
N MET A 380 2.20 5.82 0.20
CA MET A 380 2.33 5.72 1.64
C MET A 380 1.50 4.56 2.18
N SER A 381 2.05 3.85 3.15
CA SER A 381 1.33 2.84 3.90
C SER A 381 1.50 2.98 5.40
N ALA A 382 0.47 2.52 6.09
CA ALA A 382 0.41 2.36 7.52
C ALA A 382 -0.26 1.01 7.77
N GLN A 383 0.49 0.07 8.38
CA GLN A 383 -0.03 -1.22 8.76
C GLN A 383 -0.18 -1.35 10.26
N VAL A 384 -1.30 -1.94 10.69
CA VAL A 384 -1.50 -2.48 12.03
C VAL A 384 -1.72 -3.98 11.90
N ASN A 385 -1.03 -4.80 12.70
CA ASN A 385 -1.10 -6.25 12.63
C ASN A 385 -1.45 -6.87 13.99
N PHE A 386 -2.50 -7.69 14.00
CA PHE A 386 -2.90 -8.54 15.10
C PHE A 386 -2.56 -9.97 14.73
N ASN A 387 -1.71 -10.59 15.54
CA ASN A 387 -1.21 -11.92 15.26
C ASN A 387 -1.44 -12.82 16.46
N HIS A 388 -2.01 -14.00 16.23
CA HIS A 388 -2.09 -15.06 17.23
C HIS A 388 -1.58 -16.36 16.63
N SER A 389 -0.70 -17.05 17.34
CA SER A 389 -0.18 -18.33 16.90
C SER A 389 -0.08 -19.32 18.05
N GLU A 390 -0.25 -20.59 17.71
CA GLU A 390 -0.13 -21.70 18.64
C GLU A 390 0.62 -22.84 17.96
N ILE A 391 1.58 -23.43 18.66
CA ILE A 391 2.45 -24.47 18.19
C ILE A 391 2.41 -25.61 19.19
N SER A 392 2.17 -26.81 18.67
CA SER A 392 2.34 -28.06 19.38
C SER A 392 3.68 -28.70 18.99
N VAL A 393 4.41 -29.16 20.01
CA VAL A 393 5.74 -29.73 19.89
C VAL A 393 5.74 -31.11 20.53
N ALA A 394 5.77 -32.15 19.71
CA ALA A 394 5.96 -33.53 20.14
C ALA A 394 7.44 -33.83 20.45
N LYS A 395 7.70 -34.15 21.72
CA LYS A 395 8.99 -34.58 22.27
C LYS A 395 8.92 -36.05 22.68
N ASP A 396 10.09 -36.70 22.72
CA ASP A 396 10.26 -38.07 23.19
C ASP A 396 9.33 -39.07 22.47
N ILE A 397 9.56 -39.25 21.18
CA ILE A 397 8.86 -40.28 20.41
C ILE A 397 9.31 -41.65 20.88
N ILE A 398 8.36 -42.50 21.27
CA ILE A 398 8.63 -43.93 21.36
C ILE A 398 8.47 -44.51 19.97
N THR A 399 9.56 -45.02 19.39
CA THR A 399 9.47 -45.96 18.27
C THR A 399 8.98 -47.29 18.85
N PRO A 400 7.77 -47.76 18.54
CA PRO A 400 7.35 -49.06 19.03
C PRO A 400 8.10 -50.15 18.26
N GLN A 401 8.21 -51.31 18.86
CA GLN A 401 8.49 -52.55 18.15
C GLN A 401 7.26 -52.90 17.28
N GLY A 402 7.12 -52.29 16.10
CA GLY A 402 6.04 -52.60 15.14
C GLY A 402 5.74 -51.47 14.13
N PRO A 403 5.14 -51.77 12.96
CA PRO A 403 5.13 -50.86 11.80
C PRO A 403 4.08 -49.72 11.78
N ALA A 404 3.35 -49.40 12.86
CA ALA A 404 2.21 -48.46 12.69
C ALA A 404 1.81 -47.51 13.84
N ASP A 405 2.38 -47.53 15.05
CA ASP A 405 1.80 -46.76 16.18
C ASP A 405 2.80 -45.80 16.86
N VAL A 406 3.20 -44.72 16.20
CA VAL A 406 4.15 -43.75 16.80
C VAL A 406 3.49 -42.95 17.93
N ARG A 407 3.79 -43.29 19.19
CA ARG A 407 3.26 -42.60 20.38
C ARG A 407 4.17 -41.45 20.81
N VAL A 408 3.56 -40.32 21.16
CA VAL A 408 4.25 -39.13 21.67
C VAL A 408 4.15 -39.12 23.20
N ASN A 409 5.29 -39.20 23.89
CA ASN A 409 5.30 -39.22 25.36
C ASN A 409 5.17 -37.85 26.00
N LYS A 410 5.66 -36.81 25.32
CA LYS A 410 5.64 -35.45 25.85
C LYS A 410 5.22 -34.49 24.76
N VAL A 411 4.15 -33.76 24.99
CA VAL A 411 3.76 -32.66 24.12
C VAL A 411 3.95 -31.36 24.86
N GLU A 412 4.57 -30.40 24.19
CA GLU A 412 4.72 -29.04 24.64
C GLU A 412 3.89 -28.11 23.76
N GLN A 413 3.40 -27.01 24.35
CA GLN A 413 2.63 -26.00 23.66
C GLN A 413 3.30 -24.65 23.81
N HIS A 414 3.42 -23.94 22.70
CA HIS A 414 3.84 -22.56 22.62
C HIS A 414 2.71 -21.71 22.05
N LYS A 415 2.36 -20.62 22.72
CA LYS A 415 1.38 -19.66 22.22
C LYS A 415 1.94 -18.27 22.24
N SER A 416 1.57 -17.49 21.24
CA SER A 416 1.88 -16.06 21.21
C SER A 416 0.72 -15.25 20.68
N PHE A 417 0.60 -14.05 21.20
CA PHE A 417 -0.18 -12.97 20.60
C PHE A 417 0.70 -11.73 20.50
N SER A 418 0.53 -10.94 19.44
CA SER A 418 1.17 -9.64 19.32
C SER A 418 0.30 -8.60 18.62
N VAL A 419 0.44 -7.34 19.05
CA VAL A 419 -0.04 -6.14 18.37
C VAL A 419 1.18 -5.34 17.94
N THR A 420 1.27 -5.04 16.65
CA THR A 420 2.36 -4.26 16.06
C THR A 420 1.82 -3.30 15.03
N ALA A 421 2.55 -2.22 14.78
CA ALA A 421 2.24 -1.29 13.69
C ALA A 421 3.54 -0.78 13.05
N GLY A 422 3.44 -0.31 11.80
CA GLY A 422 4.57 0.26 11.08
C GLY A 422 4.16 0.91 9.77
N SER A 423 4.96 1.85 9.32
CA SER A 423 4.69 2.74 8.19
C SER A 423 5.76 2.61 7.12
N ASN A 424 5.38 2.87 5.88
CA ASN A 424 6.30 2.90 4.75
C ASN A 424 5.94 4.07 3.84
N VAL A 425 6.94 4.69 3.23
CA VAL A 425 6.75 5.74 2.21
C VAL A 425 7.72 5.51 1.06
N ALA A 426 7.22 5.66 -0.16
CA ALA A 426 8.01 5.69 -1.38
C ALA A 426 7.67 6.99 -2.12
N ALA A 427 8.62 7.90 -2.18
CA ALA A 427 8.45 9.22 -2.76
C ALA A 427 9.22 9.36 -4.07
N LEU A 428 8.48 9.68 -5.12
CA LEU A 428 8.94 10.00 -6.45
C LEU A 428 9.08 11.52 -6.58
N PHE A 429 10.23 11.97 -7.06
CA PHE A 429 10.33 13.27 -7.72
C PHE A 429 10.73 13.03 -9.18
N GLY A 430 9.87 13.49 -10.08
CA GLY A 430 10.05 13.44 -11.53
C GLY A 430 10.13 14.86 -12.10
N LEU A 431 11.06 15.08 -13.02
CA LEU A 431 11.08 16.27 -13.87
C LEU A 431 11.02 15.79 -15.31
N TYR A 432 9.89 16.03 -15.96
CA TYR A 432 9.71 15.72 -17.38
C TYR A 432 9.77 17.00 -18.18
N ALA A 433 10.37 16.97 -19.36
CA ALA A 433 10.39 18.09 -20.27
C ALA A 433 10.17 17.60 -21.70
N GLY A 434 9.69 18.45 -22.58
CA GLY A 434 9.46 18.05 -23.96
C GLY A 434 9.11 19.17 -24.89
N VAL A 435 9.09 18.81 -26.16
CA VAL A 435 8.67 19.65 -27.27
C VAL A 435 7.63 18.86 -28.05
N ASP A 436 6.42 19.39 -28.16
CA ASP A 436 5.39 18.87 -29.06
C ASP A 436 5.33 19.81 -30.26
N LEU A 437 5.65 19.30 -31.45
CA LEU A 437 5.54 20.06 -32.69
C LEU A 437 4.82 19.23 -33.75
N VAL A 438 3.67 19.77 -34.16
CA VAL A 438 2.85 19.28 -35.26
C VAL A 438 2.70 20.41 -36.26
N ILE A 439 3.14 20.16 -37.49
CA ILE A 439 2.86 21.00 -38.66
C ILE A 439 2.03 20.15 -39.60
N HIS A 440 0.73 20.42 -39.62
CA HIS A 440 -0.23 19.66 -40.39
C HIS A 440 -0.68 20.48 -41.61
N LEU A 441 -0.56 19.92 -42.81
CA LEU A 441 -1.02 20.52 -44.05
C LEU A 441 -2.38 19.92 -44.42
N HIS A 442 -3.40 20.79 -44.48
CA HIS A 442 -4.72 20.47 -45.01
C HIS A 442 -5.03 21.40 -46.18
N VAL A 443 -5.00 20.87 -47.40
CA VAL A 443 -5.39 21.59 -48.63
C VAL A 443 -6.67 20.95 -49.17
N PRO A 444 -7.82 21.65 -49.07
CA PRO A 444 -9.05 21.14 -49.63
C PRO A 444 -8.98 21.21 -51.16
N LEU A 445 -9.15 20.08 -51.84
CA LEU A 445 -9.19 20.00 -53.30
C LEU A 445 -10.56 19.52 -53.76
N PHE A 446 -10.87 19.72 -55.05
CA PHE A 446 -12.23 19.55 -55.58
C PHE A 446 -12.72 18.08 -55.55
N ILE A 447 -11.80 17.12 -55.49
CA ILE A 447 -12.11 15.67 -55.55
C ILE A 447 -11.45 14.88 -54.39
N THR A 448 -10.31 15.33 -53.85
CA THR A 448 -9.57 14.65 -52.77
C THR A 448 -8.72 15.63 -51.95
N ASP A 449 -8.92 15.76 -50.65
CA ASP A 449 -8.09 16.66 -49.83
C ASP A 449 -6.66 16.13 -49.67
N ILE A 450 -5.68 17.05 -49.64
CA ILE A 450 -4.33 16.73 -49.16
C ILE A 450 -4.33 16.95 -47.66
N ASP A 451 -4.06 15.88 -46.91
CA ASP A 451 -4.09 15.86 -45.46
C ASP A 451 -2.85 15.10 -44.97
N VAL A 452 -1.82 15.84 -44.53
CA VAL A 452 -0.51 15.27 -44.21
C VAL A 452 0.20 16.00 -43.09
N ASP A 453 0.79 15.24 -42.17
CA ASP A 453 1.72 15.78 -41.19
C ASP A 453 3.09 16.02 -41.83
N LEU A 454 3.45 17.29 -42.02
CA LEU A 454 4.77 17.71 -42.50
C LEU A 454 5.85 17.56 -41.41
N ILE A 455 5.44 17.81 -40.15
CA ILE A 455 6.22 17.50 -38.95
C ILE A 455 5.25 16.93 -37.93
N ASN A 456 5.61 15.82 -37.29
CA ASN A 456 4.91 15.28 -36.13
C ASN A 456 5.96 14.69 -35.18
N ILE A 457 6.44 15.53 -34.26
CA ILE A 457 7.50 15.16 -33.31
C ILE A 457 7.06 15.48 -31.88
N HIS A 458 7.32 14.53 -30.99
CA HIS A 458 6.98 14.61 -29.56
C HIS A 458 8.14 14.20 -28.64
N PRO A 459 9.38 14.70 -28.86
CA PRO A 459 10.52 14.34 -28.02
C PRO A 459 10.29 14.69 -26.56
N LYS A 460 10.43 13.69 -25.69
CA LYS A 460 10.24 13.80 -24.24
C LYS A 460 11.51 13.37 -23.52
N THR A 461 11.87 14.09 -22.46
CA THR A 461 13.00 13.75 -21.61
C THR A 461 12.55 13.57 -20.17
N THR A 462 12.94 12.46 -19.56
CA THR A 462 12.94 12.28 -18.10
C THR A 462 14.24 12.85 -17.54
N VAL A 463 14.21 14.15 -17.25
CA VAL A 463 15.38 14.93 -16.81
C VAL A 463 15.86 14.46 -15.45
N LEU A 464 14.93 14.15 -14.56
CA LEU A 464 15.23 13.54 -13.27
C LEU A 464 14.10 12.63 -12.88
N GLU A 465 14.44 11.44 -12.40
CA GLU A 465 13.51 10.58 -11.69
C GLU A 465 14.26 10.00 -10.51
N SER A 466 13.79 10.28 -9.30
CA SER A 466 14.35 9.72 -8.08
C SER A 466 13.24 9.16 -7.23
N ILE A 467 13.38 7.89 -6.84
CA ILE A 467 12.53 7.25 -5.85
C ILE A 467 13.34 7.15 -4.56
N THR A 468 12.82 7.76 -3.50
CA THR A 468 13.38 7.69 -2.16
C THR A 468 12.41 6.96 -1.24
N LYS A 469 12.93 6.27 -0.24
CA LYS A 469 12.15 5.33 0.58
C LYS A 469 12.37 5.60 2.05
N GLY A 470 11.31 5.44 2.83
CA GLY A 470 11.31 5.56 4.28
C GLY A 470 10.57 4.40 4.91
N THR A 471 11.05 3.95 6.06
CA THR A 471 10.39 2.92 6.87
C THR A 471 10.28 3.43 8.30
N GLY A 472 9.15 3.16 8.94
CA GLY A 472 8.87 3.54 10.31
C GLY A 472 8.36 2.33 11.08
N VAL A 473 8.98 2.03 12.21
CA VAL A 473 8.50 0.97 13.12
C VAL A 473 7.67 1.61 14.22
N GLY A 474 6.60 0.94 14.65
CA GLY A 474 5.84 1.33 15.82
C GLY A 474 6.75 1.56 17.03
N ASN A 475 6.60 2.71 17.69
CA ASN A 475 7.34 3.05 18.91
C ASN A 475 7.05 2.09 20.08
N ARG A 476 5.98 1.30 19.97
CA ARG A 476 5.48 0.38 20.99
C ARG A 476 4.94 -0.88 20.33
N SER A 477 4.94 -1.96 21.10
CA SER A 477 4.32 -3.23 20.75
C SER A 477 3.86 -3.93 22.00
N ALA A 478 2.78 -4.71 21.88
CA ALA A 478 2.28 -5.56 22.95
C ALA A 478 2.42 -7.02 22.53
N TYR A 479 2.73 -7.88 23.49
CA TYR A 479 2.73 -9.31 23.26
C TYR A 479 2.48 -10.11 24.53
N ALA A 480 1.94 -11.31 24.35
CA ALA A 480 1.80 -12.30 25.41
C ALA A 480 2.27 -13.65 24.87
N LYS A 481 3.19 -14.31 25.59
CA LYS A 481 3.73 -15.62 25.23
C LYS A 481 3.59 -16.61 26.37
N THR A 482 3.21 -17.83 26.04
CA THR A 482 3.11 -18.92 27.00
C THR A 482 3.80 -20.15 26.46
N ARG A 483 4.56 -20.79 27.36
CA ARG A 483 5.13 -22.11 27.19
C ARG A 483 4.57 -23.00 28.31
N VAL A 484 3.77 -24.01 27.97
CA VAL A 484 2.97 -24.73 28.98
C VAL A 484 3.82 -25.41 30.05
N GLN A 485 4.95 -26.03 29.69
CA GLN A 485 5.82 -26.69 30.67
C GLN A 485 6.36 -25.71 31.72
N GLU A 486 6.70 -24.51 31.28
CA GLU A 486 7.22 -23.46 32.14
C GLU A 486 6.11 -22.80 32.95
N ALA A 487 4.91 -22.65 32.37
CA ALA A 487 3.71 -22.19 33.07
C ALA A 487 3.34 -23.13 34.23
N MET A 488 3.43 -24.46 34.04
CA MET A 488 3.20 -25.43 35.10
C MET A 488 4.25 -25.33 36.22
N THR A 489 5.51 -25.09 35.87
CA THR A 489 6.62 -25.00 36.83
C THR A 489 6.58 -23.70 37.62
N THR A 490 6.35 -22.58 36.94
CA THR A 490 6.34 -21.23 37.53
C THR A 490 4.99 -20.83 38.11
N LYS A 491 3.93 -21.61 37.85
CA LYS A 491 2.51 -21.31 38.14
C LYS A 491 2.03 -19.99 37.51
N LYS A 492 2.70 -19.49 36.46
CA LYS A 492 2.32 -18.28 35.73
C LYS A 492 1.61 -18.67 34.42
N SER A 493 0.46 -18.05 34.13
CA SER A 493 -0.25 -18.32 32.87
C SER A 493 0.48 -17.79 31.63
N TYR A 494 1.37 -16.81 31.79
CA TYR A 494 2.21 -16.23 30.75
C TYR A 494 3.66 -16.25 31.18
N GLN A 495 4.54 -16.65 30.26
CA GLN A 495 5.99 -16.59 30.47
C GLN A 495 6.49 -15.15 30.25
N GLU A 496 6.09 -14.56 29.13
CA GLU A 496 6.37 -13.17 28.81
C GLU A 496 5.04 -12.45 28.57
N TYR A 497 4.87 -11.28 29.19
CA TYR A 497 3.72 -10.43 28.99
C TYR A 497 4.19 -8.98 28.97
N LYS A 498 4.06 -8.33 27.81
CA LYS A 498 4.47 -6.94 27.63
C LYS A 498 3.27 -6.11 27.20
N THR A 499 2.93 -5.10 28.01
CA THR A 499 1.88 -4.14 27.69
C THR A 499 2.39 -3.04 26.76
N LEU A 500 1.47 -2.24 26.20
CA LEU A 500 1.85 -1.07 25.39
C LEU A 500 2.54 0.04 26.19
N MET A 501 2.42 0.02 27.52
CA MET A 501 3.17 0.90 28.42
C MET A 501 4.63 0.45 28.61
N ASN A 502 5.10 -0.58 27.88
CA ASN A 502 6.41 -1.21 28.03
C ASN A 502 6.66 -1.80 29.43
N THR A 503 5.61 -2.01 30.22
CA THR A 503 5.69 -2.72 31.50
C THR A 503 5.56 -4.23 31.29
N GLN A 504 6.16 -5.03 32.17
CA GLN A 504 6.05 -6.50 32.16
C GLN A 504 5.38 -7.04 33.44
N PRO A 505 4.08 -6.76 33.65
CA PRO A 505 3.35 -7.29 34.81
C PRO A 505 3.14 -8.81 34.68
N LEU A 506 2.69 -9.43 35.78
CA LEU A 506 2.06 -10.74 35.68
C LEU A 506 0.79 -10.59 34.82
N GLY A 507 0.72 -11.30 33.70
CA GLY A 507 -0.38 -11.11 32.74
C GLY A 507 -1.77 -11.41 33.33
N THR A 508 -1.87 -12.34 34.29
CA THR A 508 -3.11 -12.61 35.03
C THR A 508 -3.60 -11.40 35.81
N ASP A 509 -2.68 -10.69 36.46
CA ASP A 509 -2.99 -9.54 37.29
C ASP A 509 -3.39 -8.36 36.41
N HIS A 510 -2.71 -8.20 35.27
CA HIS A 510 -3.09 -7.22 34.27
C HIS A 510 -4.51 -7.45 33.73
N VAL A 511 -4.83 -8.69 33.34
CA VAL A 511 -6.17 -9.04 32.85
C VAL A 511 -7.24 -8.82 33.93
N ALA A 512 -6.97 -9.23 35.17
CA ALA A 512 -7.89 -9.00 36.28
C ALA A 512 -8.13 -7.51 36.53
N ALA A 513 -7.06 -6.69 36.57
CA ALA A 513 -7.15 -5.25 36.74
C ALA A 513 -7.91 -4.57 35.59
N CYS A 514 -7.61 -4.94 34.35
CA CYS A 514 -8.27 -4.46 33.15
C CYS A 514 -9.80 -4.64 33.19
N PHE A 515 -10.28 -5.83 33.60
CA PHE A 515 -11.72 -6.08 33.72
C PHE A 515 -12.33 -5.55 35.02
N ALA A 516 -11.54 -5.28 36.05
CA ALA A 516 -12.02 -4.58 37.25
C ALA A 516 -12.38 -3.13 36.95
N GLN A 517 -11.59 -2.44 36.12
CA GLN A 517 -11.81 -1.05 35.75
C GLN A 517 -13.15 -0.82 35.03
N PRO A 518 -13.81 0.34 35.24
CA PRO A 518 -15.08 0.68 34.59
C PRO A 518 -14.91 0.79 33.07
N SER A 519 -16.03 0.84 32.34
CA SER A 519 -16.01 1.21 30.93
C SER A 519 -15.30 2.57 30.74
N ALA A 520 -14.60 2.72 29.64
CA ALA A 520 -13.83 3.93 29.34
C ALA A 520 -14.13 4.40 27.93
N SER A 521 -14.08 5.72 27.72
CA SER A 521 -14.15 6.35 26.42
C SER A 521 -13.13 7.48 26.32
N ALA A 522 -12.72 7.78 25.10
CA ALA A 522 -11.91 8.93 24.73
C ALA A 522 -12.69 9.72 23.66
N PRO A 523 -12.42 11.03 23.50
CA PRO A 523 -12.97 11.77 22.38
C PRO A 523 -12.52 11.13 21.06
N PRO A 524 -13.37 11.18 20.01
CA PRO A 524 -12.96 10.73 18.70
C PRO A 524 -11.79 11.59 18.16
N PRO A 525 -11.08 11.12 17.12
CA PRO A 525 -10.08 11.94 16.42
C PRO A 525 -10.65 13.30 16.01
N ALA A 526 -9.78 14.32 15.96
CA ALA A 526 -10.15 15.63 15.42
C ALA A 526 -10.53 15.51 13.93
N ASP A 527 -11.30 16.47 13.43
CA ASP A 527 -11.60 16.56 11.99
C ASP A 527 -10.31 16.66 11.16
N PRO A 528 -10.30 16.14 9.92
CA PRO A 528 -9.17 16.21 9.02
C PRO A 528 -8.63 17.63 8.88
N LYS A 529 -7.32 17.74 9.00
CA LYS A 529 -6.61 18.99 8.76
C LYS A 529 -5.89 18.93 7.43
N TYR A 530 -5.85 20.08 6.78
CA TYR A 530 -4.95 20.35 5.67
C TYR A 530 -4.05 21.52 6.03
N GLN A 531 -2.75 21.28 5.94
CA GLN A 531 -1.74 22.34 5.94
C GLN A 531 -1.16 22.39 4.53
N PRO A 532 -1.37 23.47 3.76
CA PRO A 532 -0.86 23.56 2.40
C PRO A 532 0.67 23.55 2.37
N GLY A 533 1.22 22.89 1.35
CA GLY A 533 2.64 22.90 1.06
C GLY A 533 3.04 24.18 0.33
N ASN A 534 4.34 24.40 0.18
CA ASN A 534 4.84 25.52 -0.62
C ASN A 534 4.92 25.12 -2.10
N MET A 535 3.99 25.61 -2.93
CA MET A 535 4.01 25.33 -4.38
C MET A 535 5.29 25.85 -5.06
N GLN A 536 6.00 26.82 -4.48
CA GLN A 536 7.26 27.30 -5.04
C GLN A 536 8.34 26.21 -5.02
N ASP A 537 8.23 25.20 -4.16
CA ASP A 537 9.19 24.10 -4.08
C ASP A 537 9.17 23.24 -5.37
N LEU A 538 8.05 23.20 -6.12
CA LEU A 538 7.97 22.49 -7.41
C LEU A 538 8.69 23.22 -8.54
N ILE A 539 8.77 24.54 -8.46
CA ILE A 539 9.42 25.39 -9.48
C ILE A 539 10.88 25.70 -9.13
N ALA A 540 11.27 25.54 -7.85
CA ALA A 540 12.63 25.68 -7.39
C ALA A 540 13.53 24.60 -8.03
N GLY A 541 14.43 25.02 -8.92
CA GLY A 541 15.39 24.10 -9.57
C GLY A 541 14.86 23.42 -10.84
N VAL A 542 13.78 23.93 -11.42
CA VAL A 542 13.29 23.48 -12.74
C VAL A 542 14.30 23.83 -13.84
N GLU A 543 14.61 22.84 -14.66
CA GLU A 543 15.36 23.02 -15.91
C GLU A 543 14.35 23.15 -17.06
N TYR A 544 14.65 24.00 -18.05
CA TYR A 544 13.79 24.29 -19.19
C TYR A 544 14.46 23.87 -20.50
N PRO A 545 13.70 23.35 -21.49
CA PRO A 545 14.20 23.15 -22.84
C PRO A 545 14.77 24.45 -23.42
N CYS A 546 15.97 24.37 -23.96
CA CYS A 546 16.67 25.44 -24.66
C CYS A 546 17.42 24.86 -25.85
N ASN A 547 18.03 25.71 -26.68
CA ASN A 547 18.70 25.28 -27.91
C ASN A 547 17.82 24.33 -28.76
N ILE A 548 16.54 24.64 -28.92
CA ILE A 548 15.58 23.72 -29.56
C ILE A 548 15.76 23.78 -31.08
N CYS A 549 15.95 22.64 -31.73
CA CYS A 549 16.04 22.58 -33.19
C CYS A 549 14.70 22.25 -33.81
N VAL A 550 14.29 23.05 -34.78
CA VAL A 550 13.05 22.88 -35.53
C VAL A 550 13.32 23.06 -37.02
N GLY A 551 12.82 22.14 -37.84
CA GLY A 551 12.97 22.23 -39.28
C GLY A 551 12.26 21.13 -40.06
N MET A 552 11.98 21.42 -41.32
CA MET A 552 11.42 20.50 -42.32
C MET A 552 12.11 20.71 -43.66
N ASN A 553 12.11 19.68 -44.50
CA ASN A 553 12.47 19.82 -45.91
C ASN A 553 11.37 20.52 -46.69
N ASP A 554 11.69 20.94 -47.91
CA ASP A 554 10.69 21.39 -48.88
C ASP A 554 9.62 20.32 -49.08
N TYR A 555 8.36 20.75 -49.17
CA TYR A 555 7.24 19.88 -49.50
C TYR A 555 6.54 20.38 -50.75
N ASN A 556 6.42 19.52 -51.76
CA ASN A 556 5.79 19.85 -53.04
C ASN A 556 4.46 19.11 -53.16
N TYR A 557 3.40 19.81 -53.57
CA TYR A 557 2.11 19.21 -53.88
C TYR A 557 1.51 19.82 -55.16
N GLN A 558 0.54 19.14 -55.78
CA GLN A 558 -0.20 19.67 -56.92
C GLN A 558 -1.56 20.20 -56.47
N ASP A 559 -1.94 21.39 -56.93
CA ASP A 559 -3.27 21.95 -56.69
C ASP A 559 -4.32 21.49 -57.74
N ASN A 560 -5.54 22.03 -57.65
CA ASN A 560 -6.64 21.72 -58.57
C ASN A 560 -6.34 22.06 -60.04
N ASP A 561 -5.38 22.96 -60.30
CA ASP A 561 -4.99 23.38 -61.64
C ASP A 561 -3.78 22.57 -62.17
N GLY A 562 -3.35 21.53 -61.43
CA GLY A 562 -2.18 20.73 -61.73
C GLY A 562 -0.85 21.48 -61.54
N LYS A 563 -0.89 22.66 -60.89
CA LYS A 563 0.30 23.47 -60.66
C LYS A 563 1.01 22.97 -59.40
N THR A 564 2.32 22.76 -59.52
CA THR A 564 3.16 22.44 -58.36
C THR A 564 3.25 23.65 -57.45
N GLN A 565 2.79 23.47 -56.21
CA GLN A 565 2.96 24.38 -55.10
C GLN A 565 4.07 23.84 -54.20
N THR A 566 4.94 24.73 -53.73
CA THR A 566 6.05 24.39 -52.85
C THR A 566 5.88 25.08 -51.51
N ILE A 567 5.89 24.31 -50.44
CA ILE A 567 6.08 24.81 -49.08
C ILE A 567 7.58 24.71 -48.81
N ASN A 568 8.25 25.87 -48.78
CA ASN A 568 9.68 25.92 -48.53
C ASN A 568 10.00 25.36 -47.14
N GLY A 569 10.99 24.49 -47.09
CA GLY A 569 11.60 23.97 -45.90
C GLY A 569 12.28 25.07 -45.09
N PHE A 570 12.59 24.75 -43.85
CA PHE A 570 13.29 25.66 -42.95
C PHE A 570 14.08 24.89 -41.90
N LEU A 571 15.03 25.57 -41.29
CA LEU A 571 15.78 25.07 -40.15
C LEU A 571 16.09 26.24 -39.22
N VAL A 572 15.67 26.14 -37.97
CA VAL A 572 15.81 27.20 -36.97
C VAL A 572 16.20 26.61 -35.61
N GLY A 573 17.21 27.22 -35.00
CA GLY A 573 17.56 27.00 -33.60
C GLY A 573 16.89 28.05 -32.73
N LEU A 574 16.05 27.62 -31.79
CA LEU A 574 15.32 28.49 -30.87
C LEU A 574 15.98 28.51 -29.49
N PHE A 575 15.79 29.62 -28.75
CA PHE A 575 16.27 29.80 -27.38
C PHE A 575 17.76 29.48 -27.22
N GLN A 576 18.57 30.07 -28.09
CA GLN A 576 20.02 29.86 -28.10
C GLN A 576 20.63 30.31 -26.78
N SER A 577 21.30 29.39 -26.11
CA SER A 577 21.87 29.53 -24.79
C SER A 577 23.32 29.05 -24.81
N PRO A 578 24.25 29.78 -24.21
CA PRO A 578 25.65 29.38 -24.18
C PRO A 578 25.83 28.08 -23.40
N TYR A 579 26.66 27.20 -23.94
CA TYR A 579 27.19 26.07 -23.19
C TYR A 579 28.09 26.59 -22.06
N GLY A 580 27.91 26.11 -20.84
CA GLY A 580 28.84 26.38 -19.74
C GLY A 580 30.24 25.81 -19.98
N ALA A 581 31.09 25.76 -18.94
CA ALA A 581 32.48 25.27 -19.03
C ALA A 581 32.65 23.76 -19.36
N GLY A 582 31.62 23.10 -19.90
CA GLY A 582 31.64 21.68 -20.28
C GLY A 582 32.42 21.38 -21.56
N THR A 583 32.82 20.11 -21.72
CA THR A 583 33.64 19.60 -22.82
C THR A 583 32.95 19.74 -24.18
N ALA A 584 33.72 20.14 -25.21
CA ALA A 584 33.22 20.36 -26.58
C ALA A 584 32.54 19.12 -27.21
N SER A 585 32.92 17.92 -26.78
CA SER A 585 32.39 16.64 -27.26
C SER A 585 30.92 16.36 -26.90
N GLY A 586 30.31 17.18 -26.04
CA GLY A 586 28.89 17.06 -25.67
C GLY A 586 27.97 18.05 -26.38
N ARG A 587 28.49 18.90 -27.27
CA ARG A 587 27.72 19.97 -27.93
C ARG A 587 27.15 19.48 -29.25
N TRP A 588 25.97 19.99 -29.61
CA TRP A 588 25.35 19.74 -30.91
C TRP A 588 24.85 21.06 -31.51
N ALA A 589 24.55 21.04 -32.81
CA ALA A 589 24.04 22.20 -33.54
C ALA A 589 22.79 21.83 -34.35
N CYS A 590 21.89 22.79 -34.53
CA CYS A 590 20.74 22.69 -35.43
C CYS A 590 21.18 22.97 -36.87
N ASP A 591 21.89 22.01 -37.46
CA ASP A 591 22.51 22.10 -38.81
C ASP A 591 21.86 21.14 -39.84
N ASN A 592 20.88 20.35 -39.41
CA ASN A 592 20.19 19.37 -40.24
C ASN A 592 18.74 19.19 -39.77
N VAL A 593 17.78 19.13 -40.70
CA VAL A 593 16.36 18.90 -40.39
C VAL A 593 16.09 17.56 -39.68
N ALA A 594 16.97 16.57 -39.83
CA ALA A 594 16.87 15.31 -39.11
C ALA A 594 17.22 15.44 -37.60
N LYS A 595 17.63 16.65 -37.16
CA LYS A 595 17.80 17.03 -35.75
C LYS A 595 16.59 17.80 -35.21
N SER A 596 15.51 17.96 -35.98
CA SER A 596 14.27 18.55 -35.48
C SER A 596 13.75 17.78 -34.26
N GLY A 597 13.56 18.47 -33.14
CA GLY A 597 13.21 17.88 -31.86
C GLY A 597 14.38 17.65 -30.91
N CYS A 598 15.62 17.87 -31.33
CA CYS A 598 16.74 17.97 -30.39
C CYS A 598 16.59 19.25 -29.55
N TYR A 599 16.87 19.17 -28.26
CA TYR A 599 16.95 20.30 -27.34
C TYR A 599 17.90 20.00 -26.18
N ASP A 600 18.42 21.05 -25.57
CA ASP A 600 19.18 21.00 -24.31
C ASP A 600 18.28 21.35 -23.13
N MET A 601 18.75 21.06 -21.92
CA MET A 601 18.13 21.55 -20.69
C MET A 601 18.97 22.69 -20.12
N CYS A 602 18.32 23.80 -19.81
CA CYS A 602 18.92 24.99 -19.25
C CYS A 602 18.35 25.32 -17.87
N LYS A 603 19.19 25.93 -17.02
CA LYS A 603 18.73 26.58 -15.80
C LYS A 603 18.58 28.08 -16.04
N TYR A 604 17.48 28.66 -15.58
CA TYR A 604 17.26 30.10 -15.57
C TYR A 604 17.81 30.72 -14.28
N ASP A 605 18.64 31.75 -14.42
CA ASP A 605 19.10 32.57 -13.31
C ASP A 605 18.28 33.87 -13.26
N PRO A 606 17.40 34.04 -12.26
CA PRO A 606 16.57 35.23 -12.13
C PRO A 606 17.37 36.50 -11.79
N ALA A 607 18.58 36.37 -11.23
CA ALA A 607 19.41 37.53 -10.91
C ALA A 607 20.06 38.14 -12.17
N THR A 608 20.39 37.29 -13.15
CA THR A 608 21.06 37.72 -14.39
C THR A 608 20.16 37.70 -15.62
N ASN A 609 18.95 37.14 -15.50
CA ASN A 609 18.02 36.86 -16.60
C ASN A 609 18.64 36.00 -17.72
N LYS A 610 19.59 35.11 -17.38
CA LYS A 610 20.25 34.24 -18.36
C LYS A 610 19.83 32.79 -18.21
N LEU A 611 19.71 32.11 -19.36
CA LEU A 611 19.72 30.65 -19.42
C LEU A 611 21.17 30.16 -19.52
N THR A 612 21.46 29.02 -18.90
CA THR A 612 22.74 28.32 -19.07
C THR A 612 22.47 26.84 -19.23
N VAL A 613 23.08 26.22 -20.25
CA VAL A 613 22.93 24.79 -20.51
C VAL A 613 23.53 23.99 -19.35
N VAL A 614 22.72 23.11 -18.77
CA VAL A 614 23.12 22.20 -17.68
C VAL A 614 23.18 20.74 -18.14
N ARG A 615 22.40 20.37 -19.16
CA ARG A 615 22.47 19.06 -19.81
C ARG A 615 22.24 19.18 -21.30
N THR A 616 23.02 18.45 -22.09
CA THR A 616 22.89 18.47 -23.54
C THR A 616 22.05 17.32 -24.09
N ALA A 617 21.48 17.48 -25.29
CA ALA A 617 20.77 16.40 -25.99
C ALA A 617 21.63 15.11 -26.08
N VAL A 618 22.93 15.26 -26.36
CA VAL A 618 23.91 14.16 -26.43
C VAL A 618 23.96 13.39 -25.12
N GLN A 619 24.06 14.10 -23.99
CA GLN A 619 24.13 13.51 -22.65
C GLN A 619 22.83 12.80 -22.28
N MET A 620 21.68 13.44 -22.52
CA MET A 620 20.37 12.86 -22.20
C MET A 620 20.11 11.57 -22.97
N ARG A 621 20.50 11.51 -24.25
CA ARG A 621 20.42 10.28 -25.06
C ARG A 621 21.39 9.19 -24.57
N ALA A 622 22.62 9.56 -24.19
CA ALA A 622 23.60 8.60 -23.66
C ALA A 622 23.13 7.94 -22.35
N LEU A 623 22.35 8.68 -21.54
CA LEU A 623 21.77 8.19 -20.28
C LEU A 623 20.43 7.46 -20.46
N GLY A 624 19.90 7.34 -21.68
CA GLY A 624 18.57 6.76 -21.94
C GLY A 624 17.42 7.61 -21.39
N GLN A 625 17.66 8.91 -21.12
CA GLN A 625 16.67 9.82 -20.55
C GLN A 625 15.76 10.47 -21.60
N ALA A 626 16.16 10.45 -22.87
CA ALA A 626 15.41 11.06 -23.97
C ALA A 626 14.67 9.99 -24.80
N GLN A 627 13.35 10.08 -24.81
CA GLN A 627 12.41 9.32 -25.62
C GLN A 627 12.02 10.14 -26.85
N ASP A 628 11.90 9.46 -28.00
CA ASP A 628 11.49 10.05 -29.29
C ASP A 628 12.34 11.23 -29.78
N MET A 629 13.48 11.47 -29.13
CA MET A 629 14.48 12.43 -29.57
C MET A 629 15.33 11.81 -30.70
N PRO A 630 15.56 12.55 -31.81
CA PRO A 630 16.23 12.00 -32.99
C PRO A 630 17.58 11.33 -32.70
N LEU A 631 17.86 10.24 -33.42
CA LEU A 631 19.14 9.53 -33.32
C LEU A 631 20.35 10.42 -33.59
N ARG A 632 20.15 11.45 -34.42
CA ARG A 632 21.15 12.39 -34.91
C ARG A 632 21.41 13.59 -34.00
N CYS A 633 20.84 13.64 -32.79
CA CYS A 633 21.21 14.64 -31.78
C CYS A 633 22.61 14.40 -31.16
N ARG A 634 23.47 13.62 -31.82
CA ARG A 634 24.82 13.25 -31.36
C ARG A 634 25.89 14.11 -32.04
#